data_AF-A0A2I2U8D8-F1
#
_entry.id   AF-A0A2I2U8D8-F1
#
_cell.length_a   1.000
_cell.length_b   1.000
_cell.length_c   1.000
_cell.angle_alpha   90.00
_cell.angle_beta   90.00
_cell.angle_gamma   90.00
#
_symmetry.space_group_name_H-M   'P 1'
#
loop_
_entity.id
_entity.type
_entity.pdbx_description
1 polymer ?
#
loop_
_entity_poly.entity_id
_entity_poly.type
_entity_poly.pdbx_seq_one_letter_code
_entity_poly.pdbx_strand_id
1 'polypeptide(L)'
;MYVPGKLHDVEHVLIDVGTGYYIEKTAEDAKGFFKRKMDFLTKQMEKMQPALQEKHATSQAAMEMMSQKRQQLTLIATLRLMFISSPFLNCFFFLVGN
;
A
#
# COMPACT_ATOMS: atom_id res chain seq x y z
N MET A 1 -25.71 29.06 5.90
CA MET A 1 -26.11 30.48 5.80
C MET A 1 -24.83 31.30 5.67
N TYR A 2 -24.81 32.33 4.81
CA TYR A 2 -23.66 33.23 4.61
C TYR A 2 -24.01 34.62 5.12
N VAL A 3 -23.06 35.31 5.77
CA VAL A 3 -23.23 36.67 6.28
C VAL A 3 -22.45 37.64 5.39
N PRO A 4 -23.07 38.71 4.86
CA PRO A 4 -22.35 39.71 4.09
C PRO A 4 -21.45 40.56 5.01
N GLY A 5 -20.21 40.79 4.59
CA GLY A 5 -19.22 41.61 5.29
C GLY A 5 -18.37 42.41 4.32
N LYS A 6 -17.70 43.45 4.82
CA LYS A 6 -16.76 44.28 4.05
C LYS A 6 -15.33 43.94 4.47
N LEU A 7 -14.45 43.76 3.50
CA LEU A 7 -13.04 43.53 3.75
C LEU A 7 -12.35 44.89 3.95
N HIS A 8 -11.66 45.05 5.08
CA HIS A 8 -11.01 46.31 5.45
C HIS A 8 -9.51 46.33 5.17
N ASP A 9 -8.84 45.18 5.30
CA ASP A 9 -7.42 45.03 5.04
C ASP A 9 -7.17 43.77 4.20
N VAL A 10 -6.39 43.92 3.14
CA VAL A 10 -5.98 42.85 2.21
C VAL A 10 -4.50 42.54 2.32
N GLU A 11 -3.72 43.39 3.00
CA GLU A 11 -2.28 43.26 3.09
C GLU A 11 -1.87 42.29 4.20
N HIS A 12 -2.65 42.24 5.27
CA HIS A 12 -2.40 41.38 6.42
C HIS A 12 -3.32 40.16 6.44
N VAL A 13 -2.73 38.99 6.59
CA VAL A 13 -3.42 37.70 6.64
C VAL A 13 -3.01 36.93 7.89
N LEU A 14 -3.98 36.24 8.50
CA LEU A 14 -3.71 35.33 9.60
C LEU A 14 -3.28 33.97 9.04
N ILE A 15 -2.15 33.47 9.52
CA ILE A 15 -1.60 32.16 9.15
C ILE A 15 -1.58 31.27 10.38
N ASP A 16 -2.11 30.05 10.24
CA ASP A 16 -1.96 28.99 11.24
C ASP A 16 -0.60 28.31 11.10
N VAL A 17 0.18 28.37 12.18
CA VAL A 17 1.51 27.75 12.26
C VAL A 17 1.42 26.33 12.86
N GLY A 18 0.32 26.00 13.52
CA GLY A 18 0.05 24.73 14.20
C GLY A 18 -0.16 24.90 15.71
N THR A 19 -0.61 23.84 16.37
CA THR A 19 -0.89 23.79 17.82
C THR A 19 -1.89 24.85 18.33
N GLY A 20 -2.68 25.45 17.43
CA GLY A 20 -3.69 26.46 17.74
C GLY A 20 -3.17 27.91 17.76
N TYR A 21 -1.96 28.17 17.27
CA TYR A 21 -1.40 29.52 17.20
C TYR A 21 -1.56 30.14 15.81
N TYR A 22 -2.04 31.39 15.79
CA TYR A 22 -2.17 32.22 14.60
C TYR A 22 -1.16 33.36 14.63
N ILE A 23 -0.50 33.62 13.51
CA ILE A 23 0.41 34.74 13.33
C ILE A 23 -0.10 35.60 12.18
N GLU A 24 -0.17 36.90 12.41
CA GLU A 24 -0.46 37.87 11.37
C GLU A 24 0.82 38.14 10.55
N LYS A 25 0.70 38.01 9.23
CA LYS A 25 1.79 38.22 8.27
C LYS A 25 1.29 38.98 7.07
N THR A 26 2.20 39.61 6.35
CA THR A 26 1.89 40.23 5.06
C THR A 26 1.55 39.16 4.03
N ALA A 27 0.74 39.52 3.04
CA ALA A 27 0.32 38.61 1.97
C ALA A 27 1.50 38.03 1.17
N GLU A 28 2.61 38.77 1.05
CA GLU A 28 3.83 38.30 0.40
C GLU A 28 4.57 37.25 1.22
N ASP A 29 4.76 37.50 2.51
CA ASP A 29 5.38 36.55 3.45
C ASP A 29 4.55 35.27 3.57
N ALA A 30 3.22 35.40 3.52
CA ALA A 30 2.29 34.27 3.53
C ALA A 30 2.51 33.35 2.32
N LYS A 31 2.63 33.92 1.12
CA LYS A 31 2.93 33.15 -0.10
C LYS A 31 4.26 32.41 0.04
N GLY A 32 5.28 33.06 0.59
CA GLY A 32 6.57 32.44 0.87
C GLY A 32 6.46 31.28 1.88
N PHE A 33 5.66 31.45 2.94
CA PHE A 33 5.41 30.41 3.93
C PHE A 33 4.71 29.18 3.33
N PHE A 34 3.64 29.39 2.56
CA PHE A 34 2.93 28.29 1.90
C PHE A 34 3.81 27.58 0.87
N LYS A 35 4.65 28.30 0.11
CA LYS A 35 5.62 27.69 -0.80
C LYS A 35 6.59 26.77 -0.08
N ARG A 36 7.20 27.23 1.03
CA ARG A 36 8.08 26.39 1.86
C ARG A 36 7.37 25.16 2.42
N LYS A 37 6.10 25.30 2.83
CA LYS A 37 5.29 24.19 3.35
C LYS A 37 4.98 23.16 2.24
N MET A 38 4.68 23.63 1.03
CA MET A 38 4.52 22.76 -0.14
C MET A 38 5.82 22.02 -0.46
N ASP A 39 6.95 22.72 -0.52
CA ASP A 39 8.26 22.11 -0.80
C ASP A 39 8.63 21.05 0.26
N PHE A 40 8.32 21.31 1.54
CA PHE A 40 8.52 20.34 2.62
C PHE A 40 7.66 19.10 2.41
N LEU A 41 6.37 19.25 2.11
CA LEU A 41 5.45 18.14 1.86
C LEU A 41 5.90 17.31 0.65
N THR A 42 6.29 17.94 -0.45
CA THR A 42 6.80 17.25 -1.64
C THR A 42 8.04 16.42 -1.31
N LYS A 43 9.00 16.97 -0.57
CA LYS A 43 10.19 16.22 -0.12
C LYS A 43 9.84 15.04 0.80
N GLN A 44 8.80 15.17 1.64
CA GLN A 44 8.34 14.04 2.46
C GLN A 44 7.71 12.96 1.58
N MET A 45 6.92 13.33 0.57
CA MET A 45 6.32 12.38 -0.37
C MET A 45 7.39 11.63 -1.17
N GLU A 46 8.42 12.32 -1.67
CA GLU A 46 9.55 11.72 -2.38
C GLU A 46 10.29 10.70 -1.52
N LYS A 47 10.50 10.99 -0.23
CA LYS A 47 11.11 10.04 0.71
C LYS A 47 10.22 8.84 1.04
N MET A 48 8.90 9.03 1.02
CA MET A 48 7.94 7.97 1.35
C MET A 48 7.75 6.96 0.21
N GLN A 49 7.82 7.40 -1.05
CA GLN A 49 7.67 6.54 -2.23
C GLN A 49 8.57 5.29 -2.23
N PRO A 50 9.89 5.38 -2.02
CA PRO A 50 10.76 4.20 -2.05
C PRO A 50 10.44 3.21 -0.91
N ALA A 51 10.15 3.73 0.30
CA ALA A 51 9.76 2.89 1.43
C ALA A 51 8.46 2.12 1.14
N LEU A 52 7.50 2.77 0.47
CA LEU A 52 6.25 2.13 0.07
C LEU A 52 6.49 1.04 -1.00
N GLN A 53 7.32 1.32 -2.00
CA GLN A 53 7.68 0.35 -3.05
C GLN A 53 8.40 -0.87 -2.48
N GLU A 54 9.34 -0.68 -1.55
CA GLU A 54 10.05 -1.78 -0.88
C GLU A 54 9.10 -2.68 -0.08
N LYS A 55 8.15 -2.06 0.64
CA LYS A 55 7.13 -2.81 1.39
C LYS A 55 6.18 -3.56 0.46
N HIS A 56 5.78 -2.96 -0.66
CA HIS A 56 4.96 -3.65 -1.66
C HIS A 56 5.71 -4.81 -2.33
N ALA A 57 6.97 -4.62 -2.73
CA ALA A 57 7.79 -5.68 -3.32
C ALA A 57 7.97 -6.86 -2.36
N THR A 58 8.25 -6.57 -1.08
CA THR A 58 8.37 -7.60 -0.04
C THR A 58 7.06 -8.36 0.17
N SER A 59 5.93 -7.64 0.17
CA SER A 59 4.61 -8.23 0.31
C SER A 59 4.25 -9.13 -0.88
N GLN A 60 4.55 -8.68 -2.11
CA GLN A 60 4.34 -9.45 -3.34
C GLN A 60 5.21 -10.71 -3.36
N ALA A 61 6.50 -10.60 -3.03
CA ALA A 61 7.39 -11.76 -2.95
C ALA A 61 6.89 -12.82 -1.96
N ALA A 62 6.39 -12.39 -0.79
CA ALA A 62 5.79 -13.31 0.18
C ALA A 62 4.52 -13.98 -0.36
N MET A 63 3.66 -13.25 -1.08
CA MET A 63 2.46 -13.82 -1.72
C MET A 63 2.82 -14.83 -2.82
N GLU A 64 3.83 -14.56 -3.63
CA GLU A 64 4.32 -15.46 -4.66
C GLU A 64 4.89 -16.75 -4.06
N MET A 65 5.70 -16.66 -3.01
CA MET A 65 6.20 -17.84 -2.31
C MET A 65 5.06 -18.68 -1.73
N MET A 66 4.02 -18.04 -1.19
CA MET A 66 2.84 -18.74 -0.69
C MET A 66 2.03 -19.42 -1.81
N SER A 67 1.87 -18.78 -2.96
CA SER A 67 1.15 -19.35 -4.10
C SER A 67 1.91 -20.53 -4.73
N GLN A 68 3.24 -20.43 -4.83
CA GLN A 68 4.11 -21.51 -5.32
C GLN A 68 4.05 -22.74 -4.42
N LYS A 69 4.18 -22.58 -3.10
CA LYS A 69 4.04 -23.69 -2.13
C LYS A 69 2.66 -24.35 -2.21
N ARG A 70 1.60 -23.55 -2.43
CA ARG A 70 0.23 -24.07 -2.59
C ARG A 70 0.07 -24.91 -3.86
N GLN A 71 0.65 -24.48 -4.99
CA GLN A 71 0.62 -25.23 -6.24
C GLN A 71 1.39 -26.55 -6.14
N GLN A 72 2.58 -26.56 -5.52
CA GLN A 72 3.34 -27.79 -5.30
C GLN A 72 2.58 -28.81 -4.43
N LEU A 73 1.99 -28.36 -3.32
CA LEU A 73 1.17 -29.22 -2.46
C LEU A 73 -0.05 -29.77 -3.19
N THR A 74 -0.70 -28.95 -4.03
CA THR A 74 -1.86 -29.37 -4.82
C THR A 74 -1.47 -30.42 -5.85
N LEU A 75 -0.35 -30.24 -6.56
CA LEU A 75 0.15 -31.21 -7.54
C LEU A 75 0.53 -32.54 -6.90
N ILE A 76 1.19 -32.52 -5.74
CA ILE A 76 1.54 -33.77 -5.01
C ILE A 76 0.27 -34.47 -4.53
N ALA A 77 -0.72 -33.72 -4.03
CA ALA A 77 -1.99 -34.27 -3.58
C ALA A 77 -2.81 -34.88 -4.74
N THR A 78 -2.86 -34.23 -5.90
CA THR A 78 -3.55 -34.78 -7.09
C THR A 78 -2.82 -35.99 -7.65
N LEU A 79 -1.48 -35.99 -7.71
CA LEU A 79 -0.70 -37.16 -8.14
C LEU A 79 -0.95 -38.38 -7.24
N ARG A 80 -1.03 -38.15 -5.92
CA ARG A 80 -1.31 -39.20 -4.93
C ARG A 80 -2.72 -39.76 -5.07
N LEU A 81 -3.72 -38.93 -5.33
CA LEU A 81 -5.09 -39.39 -5.60
C LEU A 81 -5.19 -40.16 -6.92
N MET A 82 -4.49 -39.71 -7.97
CA MET A 82 -4.48 -40.37 -9.28
C MET A 82 -3.88 -41.79 -9.22
N PHE A 83 -2.86 -42.01 -8.38
CA PHE A 83 -2.28 -43.33 -8.15
C PHE A 83 -3.26 -44.28 -7.45
N ILE A 84 -4.01 -43.80 -6.45
CA ILE A 84 -4.96 -44.62 -5.67
C ILE A 84 -6.24 -44.90 -6.47
N SER A 85 -6.66 -43.98 -7.35
CA SER A 85 -7.85 -44.16 -8.19
C SER A 85 -7.56 -44.86 -9.52
N SER A 86 -6.32 -45.24 -9.82
CA SER A 86 -5.98 -45.97 -11.03
C SER A 86 -6.39 -47.45 -10.92
N PRO A 87 -7.43 -47.92 -11.63
CA PRO A 87 -7.89 -49.31 -11.54
C PRO A 87 -6.85 -50.31 -12.06
N PHE A 88 -5.85 -49.86 -12.83
CA PHE A 88 -4.78 -50.68 -13.38
C PHE A 88 -3.76 -51.17 -12.34
N LEU A 89 -3.44 -50.39 -11.30
CA LEU A 89 -2.51 -50.85 -10.25
C LEU A 89 -3.19 -51.74 -9.19
N ASN A 90 -4.48 -51.46 -8.90
CA ASN A 90 -5.24 -52.27 -7.95
C ASN A 90 -5.51 -53.68 -8.50
N CYS A 91 -5.71 -53.83 -9.82
CA CYS A 91 -5.81 -55.14 -10.47
C CYS A 91 -4.48 -55.92 -10.45
N PHE A 92 -3.31 -55.27 -10.59
CA PHE A 92 -2.03 -56.00 -10.61
C PHE A 92 -1.66 -56.56 -9.22
N PHE A 93 -1.96 -55.84 -8.15
CA PHE A 93 -1.75 -56.35 -6.79
C PHE A 93 -2.73 -57.50 -6.45
N PHE A 94 -3.93 -57.49 -7.01
CA PHE A 94 -4.92 -58.57 -6.82
C PHE A 94 -4.65 -59.82 -7.69
N LEU A 95 -3.95 -59.69 -8.82
CA LEU A 95 -3.63 -60.80 -9.73
C LEU A 95 -2.29 -61.51 -9.43
N VAL A 96 -1.38 -60.88 -8.69
CA VAL A 96 -0.07 -61.49 -8.32
C VAL A 96 -0.07 -62.02 -6.87
N GLY A 97 -1.11 -61.70 -6.09
CA GLY A 97 -1.25 -62.10 -4.68
C GLY A 97 -2.20 -63.27 -4.39
N ASN A 98 -2.62 -64.02 -5.40
CA ASN A 98 -3.36 -65.29 -5.25
C ASN A 98 -2.70 -66.38 -6.08
#